data_AF-A0A7S1RSP0-F1
#
_entry.id   AF-A0A7S1RSP0-F1
#
_cell.length_a   1.000
_cell.length_b   1.000
_cell.length_c   1.000
_cell.angle_alpha   90.00
_cell.angle_beta   90.00
_cell.angle_gamma   90.00
#
_symmetry.space_group_name_H-M   'P 1'
#
loop_
_entity.id
_entity.type
_entity.pdbx_description
1 polymer ?
#
loop_
_entity_poly.entity_id
_entity_poly.type
_entity_poly.pdbx_seq_one_letter_code
_entity_poly.pdbx_strand_id
1 'polypeptide(L)'
;WLKLFSRHLPLHLLGKLRYSRLAAMDIVVVAAYEDFDETLDKRLRGPGAGRKHASQALVHGLSQQPEGVVRKVDLLILDWKSPPKQAAKEVKVSLHRGASQKTAYWGSREQLATMFPASVWDVALCTQTRRFVLDFTGQLKAKRHVAMVHDYNLPFGPWGQEQTSEQLKEHAGMCEKFELLCASQHLADFVEKWGEGRFRARCCYAADYGYFDPAPPPLSPWEEKHTHVTFVNPSPEKGLSIFMRLAEMMPETQFLAVKSVAWTKPWHEQVLRKLPNVKLQAATERVEDY
;
A
#
# COMPACT_ATOMS: atom_id res chain seq x y z
N TRP A 1 14.90 4.33 -0.97
CA TRP A 1 14.40 3.91 -2.28
C TRP A 1 15.57 3.69 -3.25
N LEU A 2 16.50 4.64 -3.47
CA LEU A 2 17.59 4.50 -4.46
C LEU A 2 18.73 3.50 -4.20
N LYS A 3 19.01 3.04 -2.97
CA LYS A 3 19.95 1.90 -2.81
C LYS A 3 19.36 0.56 -3.30
N LEU A 4 18.03 0.49 -3.45
CA LEU A 4 17.27 -0.64 -4.02
C LEU A 4 16.70 -0.29 -5.41
N PHE A 5 16.43 0.97 -5.73
CA PHE A 5 16.05 1.44 -7.07
C PHE A 5 17.24 1.51 -8.04
N SER A 6 18.47 1.70 -7.53
CA SER A 6 19.69 1.55 -8.34
C SER A 6 20.18 0.11 -8.45
N ARG A 7 19.80 -0.78 -7.50
CA ARG A 7 20.25 -2.18 -7.46
C ARG A 7 19.23 -3.21 -7.96
N HIS A 8 17.93 -2.96 -7.80
CA HIS A 8 16.86 -3.95 -8.02
C HIS A 8 15.65 -3.44 -8.81
N LEU A 9 15.60 -2.16 -9.17
CA LEU A 9 15.19 -1.85 -10.54
C LEU A 9 16.43 -2.11 -11.38
N PRO A 10 16.43 -3.07 -12.31
CA PRO A 10 17.36 -3.04 -13.39
C PRO A 10 17.43 -1.64 -14.02
N LEU A 11 18.48 -0.88 -13.77
CA LEU A 11 18.93 0.10 -14.76
C LEU A 11 19.19 -0.60 -16.11
N HIS A 12 19.32 -1.94 -16.13
CA HIS A 12 19.30 -2.78 -17.32
C HIS A 12 17.90 -2.98 -17.96
N LEU A 13 16.77 -2.65 -17.30
CA LEU A 13 15.43 -2.52 -17.93
C LEU A 13 15.22 -1.18 -18.66
N LEU A 14 16.12 -0.23 -18.42
CA LEU A 14 16.33 0.94 -19.29
C LEU A 14 17.31 0.62 -20.42
N GLY A 15 17.58 -0.67 -20.66
CA GLY A 15 18.43 -1.17 -21.73
C GLY A 15 19.91 -0.98 -21.43
N LYS A 16 20.75 -1.74 -22.13
CA LYS A 16 22.18 -1.48 -22.35
C LYS A 16 22.38 -0.18 -23.16
N LEU A 17 21.66 0.89 -22.81
CA LEU A 17 21.98 2.23 -23.26
C LEU A 17 23.17 2.66 -22.41
N ARG A 18 24.30 2.85 -23.09
CA ARG A 18 25.35 3.75 -22.61
C ARG A 18 24.66 4.97 -21.98
N TYR A 19 25.24 5.58 -20.94
CA TYR A 19 24.76 6.79 -20.27
C TYR A 19 24.69 8.05 -21.20
N SER A 20 24.30 7.90 -22.46
CA SER A 20 23.73 8.96 -23.29
C SER A 20 22.38 9.36 -22.71
N ARG A 21 22.42 10.38 -21.84
CA ARG A 21 21.31 11.28 -21.46
C ARG A 21 19.91 10.69 -21.67
N LEU A 22 19.46 9.83 -20.75
CA LEU A 22 18.02 9.56 -20.66
C LEU A 22 17.33 10.89 -20.32
N ALA A 23 16.32 11.25 -21.11
CA ALA A 23 15.50 12.42 -20.81
C ALA A 23 14.81 12.23 -19.46
N ALA A 24 14.66 13.32 -18.69
CA ALA A 24 13.91 13.30 -17.45
C ALA A 24 12.46 12.84 -17.67
N MET A 25 11.93 12.08 -16.71
CA MET A 25 10.63 11.43 -16.84
C MET A 25 9.49 12.25 -16.20
N ASP A 26 8.32 12.22 -16.83
CA ASP A 26 7.05 12.63 -16.22
C ASP A 26 6.29 11.41 -15.69
N ILE A 27 5.91 11.45 -14.42
CA ILE A 27 5.26 10.34 -13.73
C ILE A 27 3.88 10.79 -13.23
N VAL A 28 2.87 9.94 -13.39
CA VAL A 28 1.59 10.07 -12.69
C VAL A 28 1.43 8.94 -11.70
N VAL A 29 1.10 9.29 -10.45
CA VAL A 29 0.74 8.34 -9.40
C VAL A 29 -0.78 8.41 -9.20
N VAL A 30 -1.44 7.26 -9.33
CA VAL A 30 -2.86 7.08 -9.07
C VAL A 30 -3.01 6.32 -7.75
N ALA A 31 -3.57 7.01 -6.76
CA ALA A 31 -3.86 6.44 -5.44
C ALA A 31 -5.36 6.34 -5.21
N ALA A 32 -5.80 5.49 -4.27
CA ALA A 32 -7.18 5.54 -3.83
C ALA A 32 -7.39 6.60 -2.76
N TYR A 33 -8.61 7.10 -2.62
CA TYR A 33 -8.99 8.10 -1.62
C TYR A 33 -8.71 7.68 -0.16
N GLU A 34 -8.56 6.39 0.11
CA GLU A 34 -8.21 5.87 1.44
C GLU A 34 -6.71 5.88 1.75
N ASP A 35 -5.87 6.20 0.77
CA ASP A 35 -4.42 6.34 0.95
C ASP A 35 -4.03 7.70 1.58
N PHE A 36 -4.98 8.64 1.71
CA PHE A 36 -4.74 9.98 2.25
C PHE A 36 -5.86 10.40 3.22
N ASP A 37 -5.51 10.89 4.41
CA ASP A 37 -6.53 11.27 5.42
C ASP A 37 -7.34 12.48 5.00
N GLU A 38 -6.72 13.38 4.23
CA GLU A 38 -7.32 14.59 3.71
C GLU A 38 -8.52 14.29 2.81
N THR A 39 -8.55 13.10 2.22
CA THR A 39 -9.65 12.62 1.38
C THR A 39 -10.62 11.68 2.11
N LEU A 40 -10.42 11.44 3.41
CA LEU A 40 -11.30 10.64 4.26
C LEU A 40 -12.22 11.50 5.14
N ASP A 41 -13.44 11.00 5.39
CA ASP A 41 -14.28 11.47 6.49
C ASP A 41 -13.48 11.39 7.79
N LYS A 42 -13.56 12.43 8.64
CA LYS A 42 -12.83 12.50 9.91
C LYS A 42 -13.03 11.27 10.80
N ARG A 43 -14.20 10.62 10.74
CA ARG A 43 -14.53 9.41 11.52
C ARG A 43 -13.83 8.15 11.01
N LEU A 44 -13.36 8.18 9.77
CA LEU A 44 -12.63 7.09 9.13
C LEU A 44 -11.11 7.32 9.16
N ARG A 45 -10.67 8.48 9.67
CA ARG A 45 -9.26 8.74 9.97
C ARG A 45 -8.87 7.96 11.23
N GLY A 46 -7.61 7.55 11.28
CA GLY A 46 -7.04 6.83 12.41
C GLY A 46 -5.71 6.21 12.03
N PRO A 47 -5.13 5.35 12.90
CA PRO A 47 -3.97 4.54 12.57
C PRO A 47 -4.34 3.59 11.43
N GLY A 48 -4.23 4.12 10.21
CA GLY A 48 -4.68 3.51 8.97
C GLY A 48 -3.74 2.41 8.51
N ALA A 49 -4.24 1.59 7.59
CA ALA A 49 -3.51 0.49 6.96
C ALA A 49 -2.12 0.97 6.49
N GLY A 50 -1.07 0.19 6.78
CA GLY A 50 0.32 0.51 6.39
C GLY A 50 0.51 0.89 4.92
N ARG A 51 -0.44 0.54 4.05
CA ARG A 51 -0.52 0.98 2.65
C ARG A 51 -0.51 2.51 2.48
N LYS A 52 -1.20 3.27 3.33
CA LYS A 52 -1.22 4.74 3.27
C LYS A 52 0.20 5.33 3.37
N HIS A 53 0.98 4.86 4.33
CA HIS A 53 2.35 5.35 4.52
C HIS A 53 3.26 4.93 3.37
N ALA A 54 3.07 3.75 2.80
CA ALA A 54 3.80 3.32 1.61
C ALA A 54 3.51 4.22 0.40
N SER A 55 2.23 4.56 0.15
CA SER A 55 1.83 5.50 -0.91
C SER A 55 2.42 6.89 -0.70
N GLN A 56 2.38 7.42 0.52
CA GLN A 56 2.98 8.72 0.87
C GLN A 56 4.50 8.70 0.67
N ALA A 57 5.17 7.62 1.09
CA ALA A 57 6.61 7.47 0.97
C ALA A 57 7.07 7.36 -0.48
N LEU A 58 6.33 6.63 -1.31
CA LEU A 58 6.53 6.55 -2.75
C LEU A 58 6.48 7.94 -3.38
N VAL A 59 5.40 8.68 -3.14
CA VAL A 59 5.19 10.01 -3.75
C VAL A 59 6.27 10.99 -3.27
N HIS A 60 6.63 10.95 -2.00
CA HIS A 60 7.72 11.74 -1.45
C HIS A 60 9.05 11.40 -2.13
N GLY A 61 9.41 10.11 -2.17
CA GLY A 61 10.65 9.65 -2.78
C GLY A 61 10.79 9.99 -4.27
N LEU A 62 9.69 9.93 -5.03
CA LEU A 62 9.64 10.36 -6.43
C LEU A 62 9.78 11.88 -6.57
N SER A 63 9.16 12.65 -5.68
CA SER A 63 9.19 14.12 -5.73
C SER A 63 10.54 14.72 -5.28
N GLN A 64 11.38 13.93 -4.58
CA GLN A 64 12.74 14.32 -4.18
C GLN A 64 13.83 13.91 -5.19
N GLN A 65 13.45 13.32 -6.33
CA GLN A 65 14.43 12.95 -7.35
C GLN A 65 14.99 14.21 -8.04
N PRO A 66 16.27 14.19 -8.47
CA PRO A 66 16.81 15.27 -9.28
C PRO A 66 15.95 15.49 -10.54
N GLU A 67 15.77 16.75 -10.96
CA GLU A 67 14.96 17.11 -12.13
C GLU A 67 15.45 16.42 -13.42
N GLY A 68 16.75 16.14 -13.53
CA GLY A 68 17.33 15.37 -14.64
C GLY A 68 16.93 13.90 -14.68
N VAL A 69 16.29 13.38 -13.63
CA VAL A 69 15.78 11.99 -13.53
C VAL A 69 14.26 11.99 -13.59
N VAL A 70 13.60 12.77 -12.73
CA VAL A 70 12.14 12.93 -12.71
C VAL A 70 11.83 14.42 -12.80
N ARG A 71 11.25 14.84 -13.92
CA ARG A 71 10.87 16.22 -14.16
C ARG A 71 9.59 16.59 -13.43
N LYS A 72 8.63 15.67 -13.41
CA LYS A 72 7.30 15.92 -12.85
C LYS A 72 6.71 14.68 -12.20
N VAL A 73 6.00 14.88 -11.09
CA VAL A 73 5.17 13.86 -10.44
C VAL A 73 3.78 14.43 -10.22
N ASP A 74 2.82 14.00 -11.02
CA ASP A 74 1.38 14.26 -10.80
C ASP A 74 0.82 13.23 -9.82
N LEU A 75 -0.08 13.66 -8.93
CA LEU A 75 -0.76 12.79 -7.98
C LEU A 75 -2.28 12.89 -8.18
N LEU A 76 -2.89 11.80 -8.61
CA LEU A 76 -4.33 11.66 -8.80
C LEU A 76 -4.88 10.75 -7.69
N ILE A 77 -5.88 11.24 -6.96
CA ILE A 77 -6.54 10.51 -5.88
C ILE A 77 -7.93 10.11 -6.37
N LEU A 78 -8.07 8.83 -6.72
CA LEU A 78 -9.30 8.26 -7.24
C LEU A 78 -10.27 7.97 -6.10
N ASP A 79 -11.42 8.62 -6.16
CA ASP A 79 -12.55 8.40 -5.29
C ASP A 79 -13.72 7.83 -6.08
N TRP A 80 -13.86 6.51 -6.02
CA TRP A 80 -14.94 5.77 -6.65
C TRP A 80 -16.31 6.02 -6.00
N LYS A 81 -16.35 6.67 -4.83
CA LYS A 81 -17.58 7.07 -4.13
C LYS A 81 -17.98 8.51 -4.42
N SER A 82 -17.09 9.31 -5.02
CA SER A 82 -17.35 10.72 -5.30
C SER A 82 -18.54 10.86 -6.27
N PRO A 83 -19.54 11.71 -5.96
CA PRO A 83 -20.68 11.90 -6.84
C PRO A 83 -20.24 12.54 -8.17
N PRO A 84 -20.74 12.06 -9.32
CA PRO A 84 -20.25 12.47 -10.64
C PRO A 84 -20.50 13.94 -11.00
N LYS A 85 -21.35 14.64 -10.25
CA LYS A 85 -21.77 16.02 -10.56
C LYS A 85 -20.78 17.11 -10.13
N GLN A 86 -19.72 16.78 -9.39
CA GLN A 86 -18.71 17.75 -8.98
C GLN A 86 -17.53 17.77 -9.98
N ALA A 87 -16.75 18.85 -10.03
CA ALA A 87 -15.46 18.83 -10.73
C ALA A 87 -14.39 18.19 -9.83
N ALA A 88 -13.31 17.69 -10.44
CA ALA A 88 -12.13 17.29 -9.68
C ALA A 88 -11.62 18.47 -8.84
N LYS A 89 -11.16 18.19 -7.63
CA LYS A 89 -10.70 19.20 -6.68
C LYS A 89 -9.20 19.12 -6.50
N GLU A 90 -8.55 20.28 -6.50
CA GLU A 90 -7.17 20.37 -6.01
C GLU A 90 -7.17 20.24 -4.48
N VAL A 91 -6.31 19.38 -3.96
CA VAL A 91 -6.12 19.18 -2.52
C VAL A 91 -4.63 19.15 -2.18
N LYS A 92 -4.28 19.65 -0.99
CA LYS A 92 -2.92 19.51 -0.43
C LYS A 92 -2.92 18.28 0.46
N VAL A 93 -2.06 17.31 0.15
CA VAL A 93 -1.89 16.10 0.96
C VAL A 93 -0.56 16.09 1.68
N SER A 94 -0.59 15.61 2.91
CA SER A 94 0.59 15.43 3.74
C SER A 94 1.35 14.17 3.31
N LEU A 95 2.64 14.31 3.09
CA LEU A 95 3.57 13.23 2.79
C LEU A 95 4.54 13.06 3.95
N HIS A 96 5.08 11.85 4.10
CA HIS A 96 6.12 11.53 5.08
C HIS A 96 5.76 12.05 6.50
N ARG A 97 4.64 11.56 7.05
CA ARG A 97 4.16 11.96 8.40
C ARG A 97 3.96 13.48 8.58
N GLY A 98 3.70 14.21 7.49
CA GLY A 98 3.51 15.66 7.51
C GLY A 98 4.78 16.48 7.30
N ALA A 99 5.93 15.84 7.08
CA ALA A 99 7.19 16.55 6.83
C ALA A 99 7.19 17.33 5.50
N SER A 100 6.32 16.97 4.54
CA SER A 100 6.16 17.70 3.29
C SER A 100 4.72 17.65 2.81
N GLN A 101 4.35 18.58 1.94
CA GLN A 101 3.04 18.61 1.29
C GLN A 101 3.17 18.49 -0.22
N LYS A 102 2.16 17.93 -0.87
CA LYS A 102 2.06 17.87 -2.32
C LYS A 102 0.67 18.25 -2.79
N THR A 103 0.59 18.97 -3.89
CA THR A 103 -0.67 19.14 -4.62
C THR A 103 -1.08 17.80 -5.24
N ALA A 104 -2.33 17.42 -4.99
CA ALA A 104 -2.99 16.28 -5.61
C ALA A 104 -4.34 16.71 -6.20
N TYR A 105 -4.86 15.89 -7.10
CA TYR A 105 -6.16 16.08 -7.72
C TYR A 105 -7.08 14.93 -7.30
N TRP A 106 -8.16 15.26 -6.60
CA TRP A 106 -9.11 14.31 -6.02
C TRP A 106 -10.45 14.35 -6.76
N GLY A 107 -10.95 13.18 -7.16
CA GLY A 107 -12.25 13.06 -7.83
C GLY A 107 -12.57 11.65 -8.31
N SER A 108 -13.73 11.51 -8.96
CA SER A 108 -14.11 10.30 -9.69
C SER A 108 -13.25 10.12 -10.95
N ARG A 109 -13.37 8.94 -11.57
CA ARG A 109 -12.70 8.62 -12.83
C ARG A 109 -12.97 9.67 -13.93
N GLU A 110 -14.22 10.04 -14.12
CA GLU A 110 -14.66 10.98 -15.16
C GLU A 110 -14.13 12.39 -14.89
N GLN A 111 -14.16 12.80 -13.61
CA GLN A 111 -13.69 14.10 -13.15
C GLN A 111 -12.19 14.26 -13.42
N LEU A 112 -11.40 13.25 -13.05
CA LEU A 112 -9.95 13.24 -13.24
C LEU A 112 -9.58 13.14 -14.73
N ALA A 113 -10.29 12.30 -15.51
CA ALA A 113 -10.06 12.18 -16.95
C ALA A 113 -10.30 13.50 -17.69
N THR A 114 -11.32 14.26 -17.29
CA THR A 114 -11.66 15.57 -17.88
C THR A 114 -10.61 16.64 -17.55
N MET A 115 -9.91 16.52 -16.42
CA MET A 115 -8.89 17.48 -16.00
C MET A 115 -7.56 17.33 -16.77
N PHE A 116 -7.29 16.12 -17.29
CA PHE A 116 -6.03 15.78 -17.97
C PHE A 116 -6.23 15.16 -19.36
N PRO A 117 -7.00 15.79 -20.28
CA PRO A 117 -7.42 15.15 -21.54
C PRO A 117 -6.27 14.94 -22.53
N ALA A 118 -5.24 15.79 -22.46
CA ALA A 118 -4.08 15.80 -23.36
C ALA A 118 -2.77 15.39 -22.67
N SER A 119 -2.81 15.06 -21.38
CA SER A 119 -1.60 14.69 -20.65
C SER A 119 -1.05 13.36 -21.15
N VAL A 120 0.27 13.30 -21.33
CA VAL A 120 1.02 12.09 -21.68
C VAL A 120 2.16 11.98 -20.69
N TRP A 121 2.24 10.84 -20.01
CA TRP A 121 3.29 10.56 -19.03
C TRP A 121 4.27 9.52 -19.57
N ASP A 122 5.47 9.47 -19.00
CA ASP A 122 6.39 8.37 -19.26
C ASP A 122 5.98 7.12 -18.47
N VAL A 123 5.50 7.32 -17.23
CA VAL A 123 5.08 6.24 -16.34
C VAL A 123 3.75 6.59 -15.65
N ALA A 124 2.79 5.67 -15.73
CA ALA A 124 1.61 5.67 -14.88
C ALA A 124 1.75 4.58 -13.81
N LEU A 125 1.75 4.97 -12.55
CA LEU A 125 1.90 4.09 -11.41
C LEU A 125 0.62 4.11 -10.58
N CYS A 126 0.10 2.94 -10.20
CA CYS A 126 -0.96 2.85 -9.19
C CYS A 126 -0.46 2.23 -7.88
N THR A 127 -0.99 2.73 -6.76
CA THR A 127 -0.58 2.32 -5.40
C THR A 127 -1.18 0.98 -4.96
N GLN A 128 -2.10 0.41 -5.72
CA GLN A 128 -2.70 -0.89 -5.42
C GLN A 128 -3.30 -1.56 -6.65
N THR A 129 -3.44 -2.88 -6.59
CA THR A 129 -4.01 -3.72 -7.64
C THR A 129 -5.54 -3.82 -7.60
N ARG A 130 -6.25 -2.92 -6.92
CA ARG A 130 -7.73 -2.95 -6.94
C ARG A 130 -8.25 -2.60 -8.33
N ARG A 131 -9.28 -3.33 -8.78
CA ARG A 131 -9.87 -3.23 -10.13
C ARG A 131 -10.13 -1.78 -10.58
N PHE A 132 -10.80 -0.97 -9.77
CA PHE A 132 -11.13 0.41 -10.15
C PHE A 132 -9.89 1.32 -10.30
N VAL A 133 -8.82 1.07 -9.53
CA VAL A 133 -7.57 1.83 -9.64
C VAL A 133 -6.80 1.40 -10.90
N LEU A 134 -6.71 0.09 -11.16
CA LEU A 134 -6.08 -0.46 -12.37
C LEU A 134 -6.82 0.00 -13.64
N ASP A 135 -8.15 -0.06 -13.64
CA ASP A 135 -8.98 0.35 -14.77
C ASP A 135 -8.71 1.80 -15.16
N PHE A 136 -8.78 2.72 -14.19
CA PHE A 136 -8.51 4.14 -14.45
C PHE A 136 -7.05 4.37 -14.88
N THR A 137 -6.08 3.80 -14.17
CA THR A 137 -4.65 3.99 -14.47
C THR A 137 -4.29 3.45 -15.85
N GLY A 138 -4.87 2.32 -16.24
CA GLY A 138 -4.63 1.67 -17.53
C GLY A 138 -5.19 2.45 -18.72
N GLN A 139 -6.08 3.42 -18.49
CA GLN A 139 -6.61 4.32 -19.52
C GLN A 139 -5.80 5.61 -19.68
N LEU A 140 -4.92 5.91 -18.72
CA LEU A 140 -4.02 7.06 -18.83
C LEU A 140 -3.00 6.82 -19.95
N LYS A 141 -2.73 7.86 -20.73
CA LYS A 141 -1.72 7.83 -21.80
C LYS A 141 -0.33 7.85 -21.18
N ALA A 142 0.25 6.66 -20.99
CA ALA A 142 1.61 6.51 -20.49
C ALA A 142 2.39 5.45 -21.29
N LYS A 143 3.71 5.60 -21.36
CA LYS A 143 4.58 4.61 -22.05
C LYS A 143 4.72 3.32 -21.26
N ARG A 144 4.63 3.39 -19.92
CA ARG A 144 4.69 2.25 -19.01
C ARG A 144 3.62 2.35 -17.93
N HIS A 145 3.06 1.21 -17.57
CA HIS A 145 2.08 1.08 -16.50
C HIS A 145 2.63 0.17 -15.42
N VAL A 146 2.57 0.64 -14.18
CA VAL A 146 3.14 -0.03 -13.01
C VAL A 146 2.10 -0.10 -11.90
N ALA A 147 2.02 -1.22 -11.20
CA ALA A 147 1.10 -1.39 -10.08
C ALA A 147 1.82 -1.94 -8.85
N MET A 148 1.63 -1.29 -7.70
CA MET A 148 2.11 -1.82 -6.43
C MET A 148 1.21 -2.93 -5.93
N VAL A 149 1.82 -4.05 -5.55
CA VAL A 149 1.15 -5.21 -4.97
C VAL A 149 1.59 -5.30 -3.51
N HIS A 150 0.68 -4.97 -2.60
CA HIS A 150 0.95 -4.94 -1.15
C HIS A 150 0.57 -6.23 -0.43
N ASP A 151 -0.36 -7.00 -0.99
CA ASP A 151 -0.99 -8.17 -0.41
C ASP A 151 -1.54 -9.06 -1.53
N TYR A 152 -2.28 -10.10 -1.16
CA TYR A 152 -2.86 -11.07 -2.10
C TYR A 152 -4.15 -10.58 -2.78
N ASN A 153 -4.43 -9.26 -2.82
CA ASN A 153 -5.57 -8.69 -3.55
C ASN A 153 -5.36 -8.77 -5.08
N LEU A 154 -5.28 -10.00 -5.57
CA LEU A 154 -5.00 -10.40 -6.94
C LEU A 154 -6.12 -11.32 -7.45
N PRO A 155 -6.33 -11.41 -8.77
CA PRO A 155 -7.40 -12.20 -9.37
C PRO A 155 -7.09 -13.70 -9.48
N PHE A 156 -6.12 -14.20 -8.71
CA PHE A 156 -5.63 -15.57 -8.80
C PHE A 156 -5.03 -16.03 -7.47
N GLY A 157 -4.85 -17.34 -7.37
CA GLY A 157 -4.29 -18.01 -6.20
C GLY A 157 -5.29 -18.18 -5.05
N PRO A 158 -4.90 -18.96 -4.03
CA PRO A 158 -5.78 -19.39 -2.94
C PRO A 158 -6.22 -18.27 -1.99
N TRP A 159 -5.55 -17.12 -2.05
CA TRP A 159 -5.84 -15.94 -1.23
C TRP A 159 -6.35 -14.75 -2.06
N GLY A 160 -6.74 -15.01 -3.31
CA GLY A 160 -7.36 -14.01 -4.18
C GLY A 160 -8.70 -13.51 -3.63
N GLN A 161 -9.19 -12.39 -4.16
CA GLN A 161 -10.46 -11.84 -3.70
C GLN A 161 -11.65 -12.75 -4.06
N GLU A 162 -12.63 -12.85 -3.15
CA GLU A 162 -13.92 -13.48 -3.43
C GLU A 162 -14.65 -12.69 -4.53
N GLN A 163 -14.60 -13.21 -5.75
CA GLN A 163 -15.13 -12.58 -6.95
C GLN A 163 -15.71 -13.66 -7.87
N THR A 164 -16.64 -13.29 -8.73
CA THR A 164 -17.14 -14.21 -9.76
C THR A 164 -16.03 -14.52 -10.77
N SER A 165 -16.13 -15.64 -11.48
CA SER A 165 -15.18 -16.03 -12.53
C SER A 165 -14.96 -14.94 -13.58
N GLU A 166 -16.02 -14.21 -13.94
CA GLU A 166 -15.98 -13.10 -14.89
C GLU A 166 -15.20 -11.91 -14.33
N GLN A 167 -15.44 -11.56 -13.05
CA GLN A 167 -14.72 -10.48 -12.37
C GLN A 167 -13.23 -10.79 -12.24
N LEU A 168 -12.88 -12.04 -11.90
CA LEU A 168 -11.50 -12.51 -11.85
C LEU A 168 -10.84 -12.43 -13.23
N LYS A 169 -11.52 -12.85 -14.29
CA LYS A 169 -11.01 -12.76 -15.67
C LYS A 169 -10.78 -11.32 -16.09
N GLU A 170 -11.71 -10.42 -15.79
CA GLU A 170 -11.57 -9.01 -16.11
C GLU A 170 -10.40 -8.37 -15.36
N HIS A 171 -10.30 -8.62 -14.05
CA HIS A 171 -9.22 -8.11 -13.22
C HIS A 171 -7.86 -8.66 -13.65
N ALA A 172 -7.78 -9.94 -14.02
CA ALA A 172 -6.58 -10.53 -14.63
C ALA A 172 -6.19 -9.79 -15.91
N GLY A 173 -7.13 -9.57 -16.83
CA GLY A 173 -6.89 -8.81 -18.06
C GLY A 173 -6.46 -7.36 -17.82
N MET A 174 -6.84 -6.75 -16.69
CA MET A 174 -6.29 -5.46 -16.28
C MET A 174 -4.84 -5.60 -15.83
N CYS A 175 -4.54 -6.53 -14.93
CA CYS A 175 -3.20 -6.76 -14.38
C CYS A 175 -2.15 -7.05 -15.47
N GLU A 176 -2.50 -7.73 -16.56
CA GLU A 176 -1.59 -8.02 -17.69
C GLU A 176 -0.99 -6.77 -18.34
N LYS A 177 -1.67 -5.62 -18.22
CA LYS A 177 -1.20 -4.32 -18.75
C LYS A 177 -0.10 -3.69 -17.89
N PHE A 178 0.12 -4.20 -16.67
CA PHE A 178 1.00 -3.58 -15.68
C PHE A 178 2.24 -4.43 -15.42
N GLU A 179 3.33 -3.75 -15.10
CA GLU A 179 4.44 -4.34 -14.35
C GLU A 179 4.09 -4.29 -12.85
N LEU A 180 4.07 -5.45 -12.21
CA LEU A 180 3.65 -5.62 -10.82
C LEU A 180 4.86 -5.50 -9.89
N LEU A 181 4.84 -4.50 -9.01
CA LEU A 181 5.86 -4.26 -8.00
C LEU A 181 5.39 -4.82 -6.66
N CYS A 182 5.87 -6.02 -6.33
CA CYS A 182 5.46 -6.78 -5.16
C CYS A 182 6.24 -6.38 -3.91
N ALA A 183 5.56 -6.10 -2.81
CA ALA A 183 6.16 -5.64 -1.56
C ALA A 183 7.14 -6.64 -0.88
N SER A 184 7.27 -7.86 -1.40
CA SER A 184 8.21 -8.87 -0.93
C SER A 184 8.57 -9.86 -2.04
N GLN A 185 9.67 -10.60 -1.86
CA GLN A 185 10.02 -11.70 -2.77
C GLN A 185 8.96 -12.78 -2.77
N HIS A 186 8.44 -13.13 -1.59
CA HIS A 186 7.35 -14.10 -1.46
C HIS A 186 6.12 -13.74 -2.31
N LEU A 187 5.75 -12.46 -2.34
CA LEU A 187 4.61 -12.01 -3.13
C LEU A 187 4.92 -12.01 -4.64
N ALA A 188 6.16 -11.74 -5.04
CA ALA A 188 6.59 -11.91 -6.43
C ALA A 188 6.51 -13.38 -6.87
N ASP A 189 7.03 -14.29 -6.04
CA ASP A 189 6.98 -15.74 -6.28
C ASP A 189 5.52 -16.24 -6.32
N PHE A 190 4.65 -15.68 -5.47
CA PHE A 190 3.22 -15.96 -5.49
C PHE A 190 2.59 -15.58 -6.83
N VAL A 191 2.89 -14.39 -7.34
CA VAL A 191 2.39 -13.94 -8.65
C VAL A 191 2.93 -14.81 -9.77
N GLU A 192 4.21 -15.18 -9.74
CA GLU A 192 4.79 -16.05 -10.76
C GLU A 192 4.13 -17.43 -10.78
N LYS A 193 3.97 -18.03 -9.61
CA LYS A 193 3.35 -19.35 -9.43
C LYS A 193 1.87 -19.37 -9.84
N TRP A 194 1.06 -18.48 -9.27
CA TRP A 194 -0.41 -18.51 -9.45
C TRP A 194 -0.90 -17.69 -10.63
N GLY A 195 -0.05 -16.80 -11.14
CA GLY A 195 -0.28 -16.08 -12.37
C GLY A 195 0.12 -16.86 -13.62
N GLU A 196 0.70 -18.06 -13.45
CA GLU A 196 1.11 -18.97 -14.53
C GLU A 196 2.05 -18.28 -15.53
N GLY A 197 2.96 -17.44 -15.04
CA GLY A 197 3.90 -16.67 -15.86
C GLY A 197 3.29 -15.56 -16.73
N ARG A 198 1.97 -15.33 -16.68
CA ARG A 198 1.29 -14.28 -17.47
C ARG A 198 1.64 -12.86 -17.04
N PHE A 199 2.01 -12.68 -15.78
CA PHE A 199 2.24 -11.37 -15.19
C PHE A 199 3.72 -11.08 -14.99
N ARG A 200 4.13 -9.85 -15.26
CA ARG A 200 5.48 -9.37 -15.01
C ARG A 200 5.56 -8.89 -13.56
N ALA A 201 6.06 -9.72 -12.66
CA ALA A 201 6.23 -9.38 -11.25
C ALA A 201 7.69 -9.12 -10.88
N ARG A 202 7.92 -8.16 -9.98
CA ARG A 202 9.24 -7.86 -9.40
C ARG A 202 9.11 -7.56 -7.94
N CYS A 203 10.06 -8.06 -7.15
CA CYS A 203 10.21 -7.65 -5.76
C CYS A 203 10.61 -6.16 -5.69
N CYS A 204 9.81 -5.39 -4.97
CA CYS A 204 10.00 -4.00 -4.63
C CYS A 204 9.48 -3.77 -3.21
N TYR A 205 10.36 -3.92 -2.22
CA TYR A 205 9.98 -3.75 -0.81
C TYR A 205 9.26 -2.43 -0.55
N ALA A 206 8.17 -2.49 0.21
CA ALA A 206 7.44 -1.30 0.63
C ALA A 206 8.34 -0.44 1.55
N ALA A 207 8.23 0.88 1.40
CA ALA A 207 8.74 1.79 2.42
C ALA A 207 7.76 1.76 3.60
N ASP A 208 8.14 1.11 4.70
CA ASP A 208 7.30 0.91 5.88
C ASP A 208 7.55 1.96 6.98
N TYR A 209 7.03 1.69 8.18
CA TYR A 209 7.01 2.62 9.32
C TYR A 209 8.42 3.07 9.70
N GLY A 210 8.71 4.34 9.44
CA GLY A 210 10.03 4.91 9.74
C GLY A 210 11.07 4.64 8.66
N TYR A 211 10.68 4.28 7.44
CA TYR A 211 11.62 4.09 6.32
C TYR A 211 12.59 5.28 6.11
N PHE A 212 12.12 6.49 6.36
CA PHE A 212 12.92 7.71 6.30
C PHE A 212 13.37 8.19 7.69
N ASP A 213 12.88 7.56 8.75
CA ASP A 213 13.28 7.87 10.11
C ASP A 213 14.50 7.00 10.46
N PRO A 214 15.31 7.40 11.45
CA PRO A 214 16.31 6.50 12.01
C PRO A 214 15.64 5.20 12.49
N ALA A 215 16.26 4.06 12.19
CA ALA A 215 15.81 2.79 12.75
C ALA A 215 15.79 2.91 14.29
N PRO A 216 14.73 2.45 14.96
CA PRO A 216 14.71 2.43 16.41
C PRO A 216 15.90 1.58 16.90
N PRO A 217 16.44 1.88 18.10
CA PRO A 217 17.48 1.04 18.67
C PRO A 217 16.99 -0.41 18.75
N PRO A 218 17.87 -1.41 18.50
CA PRO A 218 17.50 -2.81 18.62
C PRO A 218 16.88 -3.05 20.00
N LEU A 219 15.69 -3.65 20.01
CA LEU A 219 15.05 -4.07 21.25
C LEU A 219 15.58 -5.45 21.65
N SER A 220 15.81 -5.62 22.95
CA SER A 220 16.18 -6.89 23.56
C SER A 220 14.91 -7.54 24.14
N PRO A 221 14.19 -8.40 23.41
CA PRO A 221 12.89 -8.92 23.83
C PRO A 221 12.93 -9.72 25.15
N TRP A 222 14.12 -10.10 25.62
CA TRP A 222 14.35 -10.80 26.88
C TRP A 222 14.51 -9.86 28.10
N GLU A 223 14.50 -8.53 27.93
CA GLU A 223 14.53 -7.59 29.06
C GLU A 223 13.23 -7.65 29.87
N GLU A 224 13.32 -7.61 31.21
CA GLU A 224 12.18 -7.74 32.13
C GLU A 224 11.05 -6.72 31.90
N LYS A 225 11.36 -5.56 31.31
CA LYS A 225 10.37 -4.54 30.97
C LYS A 225 9.39 -5.00 29.89
N HIS A 226 9.75 -6.00 29.08
CA HIS A 226 8.91 -6.58 28.03
C HIS A 226 8.02 -7.68 28.61
N THR A 227 6.89 -7.26 29.15
CA THR A 227 5.99 -8.13 29.93
C THR A 227 4.95 -8.87 29.11
N HIS A 228 4.81 -8.59 27.81
CA HIS A 228 3.72 -9.12 26.99
C HIS A 228 4.22 -9.77 25.68
N VAL A 229 3.56 -10.84 25.28
CA VAL A 229 3.57 -11.33 23.90
C VAL A 229 2.48 -10.59 23.11
N THR A 230 2.89 -9.78 22.13
CA THR A 230 1.97 -8.87 21.43
C THR A 230 1.42 -9.47 20.13
N PHE A 231 0.10 -9.38 19.94
CA PHE A 231 -0.61 -9.74 18.73
C PHE A 231 -1.35 -8.52 18.16
N VAL A 232 -0.86 -8.03 17.01
CA VAL A 232 -1.39 -6.83 16.36
C VAL A 232 -2.46 -7.21 15.34
N ASN A 233 -3.57 -6.47 15.36
CA ASN A 233 -4.75 -6.68 14.53
C ASN A 233 -5.36 -8.08 14.64
N PRO A 234 -5.83 -8.51 15.83
CA PRO A 234 -6.46 -9.81 16.00
C PRO A 234 -7.62 -10.04 15.02
N SER A 235 -7.44 -10.99 14.11
CA SER A 235 -8.43 -11.40 13.11
C SER A 235 -8.14 -12.83 12.61
N PRO A 236 -9.12 -13.53 12.00
CA PRO A 236 -8.91 -14.86 11.45
C PRO A 236 -7.72 -14.94 10.48
N GLU A 237 -7.59 -13.95 9.59
CA GLU A 237 -6.53 -13.84 8.58
C GLU A 237 -5.14 -13.66 9.21
N LYS A 238 -5.09 -13.19 10.47
CA LYS A 238 -3.86 -13.02 11.26
C LYS A 238 -3.60 -14.17 12.22
N GLY A 239 -4.39 -15.25 12.15
CA GLY A 239 -4.20 -16.43 12.99
C GLY A 239 -4.81 -16.31 14.38
N LEU A 240 -5.94 -15.60 14.52
CA LEU A 240 -6.62 -15.43 15.81
C LEU A 240 -6.88 -16.75 16.55
N SER A 241 -7.22 -17.83 15.86
CA SER A 241 -7.44 -19.14 16.48
C SER A 241 -6.16 -19.72 17.11
N ILE A 242 -5.01 -19.54 16.46
CA ILE A 242 -3.70 -19.96 16.98
C ILE A 242 -3.37 -19.14 18.23
N PHE A 243 -3.54 -17.81 18.16
CA PHE A 243 -3.32 -16.92 19.29
C PHE A 243 -4.17 -17.31 20.51
N MET A 244 -5.48 -17.52 20.32
CA MET A 244 -6.37 -17.95 21.39
C MET A 244 -5.92 -19.26 22.03
N ARG A 245 -5.51 -20.23 21.20
CA ARG A 245 -5.06 -21.52 21.71
C ARG A 245 -3.74 -21.41 22.49
N LEU A 246 -2.82 -20.57 22.05
CA LEU A 246 -1.58 -20.29 22.78
C LEU A 246 -1.88 -19.65 24.15
N ALA A 247 -2.79 -18.67 24.19
CA ALA A 247 -3.18 -18.03 25.45
C ALA A 247 -3.82 -19.02 26.44
N GLU A 248 -4.66 -19.96 25.97
CA GLU A 248 -5.22 -21.03 26.80
C GLU A 248 -4.15 -22.01 27.32
N MET A 249 -3.16 -22.34 26.50
CA MET A 249 -2.11 -23.31 26.82
C MET A 249 -1.00 -22.73 27.70
N MET A 250 -0.92 -21.41 27.81
CA MET A 250 0.14 -20.68 28.54
C MET A 250 -0.46 -19.65 29.50
N PRO A 251 -1.22 -20.08 30.52
CA PRO A 251 -1.96 -19.18 31.41
C PRO A 251 -1.07 -18.23 32.22
N GLU A 252 0.21 -18.58 32.44
CA GLU A 252 1.21 -17.74 33.10
C GLU A 252 1.75 -16.62 32.21
N THR A 253 1.66 -16.77 30.89
CA THR A 253 2.18 -15.79 29.93
C THR A 253 1.15 -14.69 29.70
N GLN A 254 1.56 -13.43 29.84
CA GLN A 254 0.71 -12.27 29.55
C GLN A 254 0.75 -11.96 28.05
N PHE A 255 -0.42 -11.78 27.45
CA PHE A 255 -0.57 -11.43 26.04
C PHE A 255 -1.21 -10.05 25.88
N LEU A 256 -0.75 -9.29 24.89
CA LEU A 256 -1.32 -8.01 24.50
C LEU A 256 -1.93 -8.12 23.10
N ALA A 257 -3.25 -7.97 23.00
CA ALA A 257 -3.97 -7.91 21.74
C ALA A 257 -4.20 -6.45 21.35
N VAL A 258 -3.50 -5.95 20.33
CA VAL A 258 -3.63 -4.57 19.84
C VAL A 258 -4.65 -4.52 18.71
N LYS A 259 -5.82 -3.96 18.98
CA LYS A 259 -6.94 -3.91 18.02
C LYS A 259 -6.94 -2.64 17.17
N SER A 260 -7.15 -2.80 15.87
CA SER A 260 -7.52 -1.70 14.97
C SER A 260 -8.97 -1.82 14.52
N VAL A 261 -9.55 -0.70 14.09
CA VAL A 261 -10.92 -0.62 13.57
C VAL A 261 -11.12 -1.41 12.27
N ALA A 262 -10.06 -1.66 11.51
CA ALA A 262 -10.14 -2.31 10.20
C ALA A 262 -10.17 -3.84 10.28
N TRP A 263 -9.49 -4.44 11.27
CA TRP A 263 -9.25 -5.89 11.31
C TRP A 263 -9.94 -6.59 12.49
N THR A 264 -10.04 -5.92 13.64
CA THR A 264 -10.59 -6.53 14.84
C THR A 264 -12.06 -6.17 14.98
N LYS A 265 -12.93 -7.13 14.66
CA LYS A 265 -14.39 -6.98 14.72
C LYS A 265 -14.90 -7.17 16.15
N PRO A 266 -16.08 -6.63 16.53
CA PRO A 266 -16.58 -6.69 17.91
C PRO A 266 -16.66 -8.09 18.51
N TRP A 267 -17.00 -9.11 17.71
CA TRP A 267 -17.03 -10.50 18.19
C TRP A 267 -15.64 -11.10 18.43
N HIS A 268 -14.59 -10.64 17.72
CA HIS A 268 -13.21 -11.01 18.06
C HIS A 268 -12.87 -10.48 19.46
N GLU A 269 -13.29 -9.25 19.80
CA GLU A 269 -13.08 -8.69 21.13
C GLU A 269 -13.79 -9.51 22.22
N GLN A 270 -15.03 -9.93 21.95
CA GLN A 270 -15.83 -10.71 22.91
C GLN A 270 -15.17 -12.05 23.26
N VAL A 271 -14.55 -12.74 22.28
CA VAL A 271 -13.85 -14.00 22.56
C VAL A 271 -12.51 -13.75 23.26
N LEU A 272 -11.77 -12.72 22.88
CA LEU A 272 -10.48 -12.38 23.50
C LEU A 272 -10.64 -11.98 24.97
N ARG A 273 -11.72 -11.26 25.33
CA ARG A 273 -12.00 -10.85 26.72
C ARG A 273 -12.31 -12.02 27.66
N LYS A 274 -12.57 -13.22 27.15
CA LYS A 274 -12.77 -14.42 27.98
C LYS A 274 -11.46 -15.05 28.45
N LEU A 275 -10.33 -14.66 27.85
CA LEU A 275 -9.01 -15.18 28.17
C LEU A 275 -8.39 -14.31 29.29
N PRO A 276 -8.17 -14.85 30.49
CA PRO A 276 -7.78 -14.05 31.65
C PRO A 276 -6.38 -13.43 31.54
N ASN A 277 -5.52 -14.00 30.69
CA ASN A 277 -4.15 -13.55 30.43
C ASN A 277 -4.02 -12.71 29.15
N VAL A 278 -5.13 -12.26 28.55
CA VAL A 278 -5.12 -11.41 27.35
C VAL A 278 -5.63 -10.01 27.68
N LYS A 279 -4.75 -9.01 27.56
CA LYS A 279 -5.11 -7.59 27.60
C LYS A 279 -5.46 -7.11 26.20
N LEU A 280 -6.64 -6.50 26.03
CA LEU A 280 -7.05 -5.89 24.77
C LEU A 280 -6.80 -4.37 24.80
N GLN A 281 -6.04 -3.85 23.83
CA GLN A 281 -5.67 -2.43 23.75
C GLN A 281 -5.99 -1.86 22.38
N ALA A 282 -6.51 -0.63 22.34
CA ALA A 282 -6.78 0.06 21.08
C ALA A 282 -5.48 0.47 20.38
N ALA A 283 -5.51 0.51 19.05
CA ALA A 283 -4.39 1.01 18.29
C ALA A 283 -4.17 2.53 18.53
N THR A 284 -2.93 2.95 18.66
CA THR A 284 -2.49 4.35 18.75
C THR A 284 -1.69 4.71 17.49
N GLU A 285 -1.46 6.01 17.28
CA GLU A 285 -0.65 6.47 16.14
C GLU A 285 0.86 6.27 16.37
N ARG A 286 1.29 6.20 17.64
CA ARG A 286 2.68 6.07 18.05
C ARG A 286 2.92 4.69 18.65
N VAL A 287 3.92 4.00 18.13
CA VAL A 287 4.28 2.65 18.61
C VAL A 287 4.86 2.70 20.02
N GLU A 288 5.32 3.87 20.46
CA GLU A 288 5.87 4.12 21.78
C GLU A 288 4.78 4.23 22.87
N ASP A 289 3.50 4.27 22.49
CA ASP A 289 2.38 4.32 23.44
C ASP A 289 1.98 2.92 23.99
N TYR A 290 2.69 1.86 23.59
CA TYR A 290 2.49 0.47 24.02
C TYR A 290 3.56 0.01 25.00
#